data_AF-A0A923MLU7-F1
#
_entry.id   AF-A0A923MLU7-F1
#
_cell.length_a   1.000
_cell.length_b   1.000
_cell.length_c   1.000
_cell.angle_alpha   90.00
_cell.angle_beta   90.00
_cell.angle_gamma   90.00
#
_symmetry.space_group_name_H-M   'P 1'
#
loop_
_entity.id
_entity.type
_entity.pdbx_description
1 polymer ?
#
loop_
_entity_poly.entity_id
_entity_poly.type
_entity_poly.pdbx_seq_one_letter_code
_entity_poly.pdbx_strand_id
1 'polypeptide(L)'
;MFHLFNSVYVDTERRLDRRYDHITISPTIGYEYVHFDKHETTIGQQLWYSTTLDHLDPVTFKYIFGEALKSDKKTFVYCDNETYLRLYGMLVKCVFPNVDLETFRWILLCKKATFNTTLTKYGVTDNNAFTGVDINTKVIDSLFEYKDMNQAAMTSVVASDPESLSLEWRVARLIATGDVGTLPKTLLNILRRIALANTHDVLDVWGRMITDPANWDYAGCDMQTLLDAPTVFQGAVGFNFTNNPVFLKPGLFELRPSDAWMFGLLEEMIPLLEHCDEGPTAGRSRLVLELLKNGGDWEDPDNCLKNVHTMFRGPKRLALPNRDTGKYDENLLRYLLGRDASDLHECFQEKA
;
A
#
# COMPACT_ATOMS: atom_id res chain seq x y z
N MET A 1 10.13 12.94 12.81
CA MET A 1 9.25 12.39 13.87
C MET A 1 8.46 13.53 14.49
N PHE A 2 7.13 13.44 14.46
CA PHE A 2 6.21 14.41 15.05
C PHE A 2 5.56 13.78 16.28
N HIS A 3 5.74 14.40 17.45
CA HIS A 3 5.29 13.87 18.74
C HIS A 3 4.16 14.72 19.31
N LEU A 4 3.09 14.05 19.74
CA LEU A 4 1.95 14.65 20.42
C LEU A 4 1.23 13.61 21.29
N PHE A 5 1.86 13.16 22.38
CA PHE A 5 1.34 12.36 23.51
C PHE A 5 0.16 11.37 23.35
N ASN A 6 0.31 10.20 24.00
CA ASN A 6 -0.70 9.18 24.31
C ASN A 6 -1.14 8.17 23.22
N SER A 7 -0.19 7.38 22.73
CA SER A 7 -0.43 5.96 22.40
C SER A 7 -1.31 5.64 21.19
N VAL A 8 -1.09 6.29 20.05
CA VAL A 8 -1.68 5.94 18.73
C VAL A 8 -0.73 6.23 17.59
N TYR A 9 -0.53 5.18 16.82
CA TYR A 9 0.26 5.18 15.60
C TYR A 9 -0.58 5.83 14.48
N VAL A 10 -0.34 7.10 14.15
CA VAL A 10 -0.79 7.65 12.86
C VAL A 10 0.24 7.29 11.81
N ASP A 11 0.02 6.13 11.19
CA ASP A 11 0.63 5.80 9.91
C ASP A 11 0.19 6.89 8.91
N THR A 12 1.06 7.85 8.61
CA THR A 12 0.97 8.59 7.36
C THR A 12 1.37 7.61 6.25
N GLU A 13 0.41 6.73 5.93
CA GLU A 13 0.17 6.10 4.63
C GLU A 13 1.32 5.39 3.89
N ARG A 14 2.45 5.07 4.55
CA ARG A 14 3.46 4.16 3.98
C ARG A 14 4.23 3.42 5.08
N ARG A 15 3.67 2.29 5.53
CA ARG A 15 4.30 1.12 6.19
C ARG A 15 5.50 1.41 7.08
N LEU A 16 5.44 1.04 8.36
CA LEU A 16 6.63 0.85 9.21
C LEU A 16 7.75 0.06 8.51
N ASP A 17 8.98 0.60 8.54
CA ASP A 17 10.18 -0.21 8.30
C ASP A 17 10.39 -1.08 9.54
N ARG A 18 10.20 -2.39 9.41
CA ARG A 18 10.30 -3.34 10.52
C ARG A 18 11.74 -3.65 10.93
N ARG A 19 12.74 -2.94 10.36
CA ARG A 19 14.16 -3.06 10.74
C ARG A 19 14.50 -2.31 12.03
N TYR A 20 13.56 -1.53 12.59
CA TYR A 20 13.76 -0.82 13.84
C TYR A 20 13.13 -1.61 14.97
N ASP A 21 13.97 -2.22 15.81
CA ASP A 21 13.52 -3.15 16.85
C ASP A 21 12.79 -2.43 17.99
N HIS A 22 13.17 -1.18 18.31
CA HIS A 22 12.60 -0.40 19.40
C HIS A 22 12.65 1.12 19.12
N ILE A 23 11.65 1.86 19.62
CA ILE A 23 11.62 3.32 19.68
C ILE A 23 11.25 3.71 21.12
N THR A 24 12.10 4.48 21.81
CA THR A 24 11.86 4.96 23.18
C THR A 24 11.41 6.42 23.14
N ILE A 25 10.26 6.73 23.74
CA ILE A 25 9.61 8.05 23.70
C ILE A 25 9.41 8.55 25.14
N SER A 26 9.92 9.74 25.46
CA SER A 26 9.79 10.35 26.80
C SER A 26 8.64 11.36 26.83
N PRO A 27 7.78 11.34 27.86
CA PRO A 27 6.74 12.34 28.09
C PRO A 27 7.27 13.80 28.11
N THR A 28 8.42 14.04 28.71
CA THR A 28 8.86 15.41 29.01
C THR A 28 9.58 16.09 27.85
N ILE A 29 10.17 15.34 26.93
CA ILE A 29 11.08 15.86 25.89
C ILE A 29 10.92 15.20 24.50
N GLY A 30 9.92 14.34 24.31
CA GLY A 30 9.72 13.60 23.06
C GLY A 30 10.58 12.33 22.98
N TYR A 31 11.88 12.39 23.30
CA TYR A 31 12.76 11.22 23.49
C TYR A 31 13.70 11.44 24.68
N GLU A 32 13.86 10.45 25.57
CA GLU A 32 15.09 10.32 26.36
C GLU A 32 15.98 9.31 25.65
N TYR A 33 17.25 9.67 25.42
CA TYR A 33 18.28 8.71 25.03
C TYR A 33 18.42 7.69 26.16
N VAL A 34 17.88 6.49 25.98
CA VAL A 34 18.39 5.33 26.70
C VAL A 34 19.49 4.77 25.82
N HIS A 35 20.75 4.98 26.21
CA HIS A 35 21.89 4.30 25.61
C HIS A 35 21.67 2.79 25.82
N PHE A 36 21.08 2.12 24.84
CA PHE A 36 21.21 0.68 24.74
C PHE A 36 22.59 0.42 24.15
N ASP A 37 23.55 0.19 25.04
CA ASP A 37 24.81 -0.47 24.72
C ASP A 37 24.47 -1.77 23.98
N LYS A 38 24.61 -1.77 22.64
CA LYS A 38 25.21 -2.82 21.81
C LYS A 38 24.64 -2.97 20.40
N HIS A 39 23.52 -2.35 20.02
CA HIS A 39 22.96 -2.52 18.67
C HIS A 39 22.80 -1.16 17.98
N GLU A 40 23.40 -1.04 16.79
CA GLU A 40 23.35 0.14 15.91
C GLU A 40 21.90 0.54 15.59
N THR A 41 21.29 1.29 16.49
CA THR A 41 19.95 1.83 16.32
C THR A 41 20.09 3.11 15.52
N THR A 42 19.66 3.11 14.26
CA THR A 42 19.62 4.36 13.47
C THR A 42 18.55 5.27 14.08
N ILE A 43 18.97 6.45 14.53
CA ILE A 43 18.08 7.40 15.21
C ILE A 43 17.40 8.27 14.16
N GLY A 44 16.06 8.23 14.13
CA GLY A 44 15.26 9.12 13.30
C GLY A 44 15.27 10.55 13.86
N GLN A 45 15.38 11.56 13.00
CA GLN A 45 15.32 12.97 13.43
C GLN A 45 13.91 13.33 13.92
N GLN A 46 13.82 13.90 15.13
CA GLN A 46 12.61 14.59 15.58
C GLN A 46 12.42 15.86 14.75
N LEU A 47 11.28 15.94 14.08
CA LEU A 47 10.91 17.09 13.26
C LEU A 47 10.17 18.13 14.09
N TRP A 48 9.33 17.71 15.05
CA TRP A 48 8.67 18.60 16.02
C TRP A 48 8.02 17.81 17.17
N TYR A 49 7.65 18.54 18.22
CA TYR A 49 6.91 18.07 19.37
C TYR A 49 5.88 19.12 19.81
N SER A 50 4.66 18.69 20.09
CA SER A 50 3.65 19.48 20.79
C SER A 50 2.98 18.58 21.85
N THR A 51 2.16 19.15 22.73
CA THR A 51 1.42 18.39 23.75
C THR A 51 -0.04 18.12 23.39
N THR A 52 -0.69 19.01 22.63
CA THR A 52 -1.98 18.77 21.97
C THR A 52 -2.00 19.33 20.55
N LEU A 53 -2.94 18.86 19.71
CA LEU A 53 -3.17 19.45 18.38
C LEU A 53 -3.60 20.91 18.48
N ASP A 54 -4.28 21.29 19.57
CA ASP A 54 -4.77 22.65 19.84
C ASP A 54 -3.65 23.66 20.10
N HIS A 55 -2.46 23.19 20.51
CA HIS A 55 -1.27 24.03 20.67
C HIS A 55 -0.50 24.24 19.36
N LEU A 56 -0.93 23.60 18.27
CA LEU A 56 -0.30 23.71 16.97
C LEU A 56 -1.01 24.78 16.15
N ASP A 57 -0.35 25.93 15.93
CA ASP A 57 -0.90 26.96 15.07
C ASP A 57 -0.86 26.54 13.58
N PRO A 58 -1.70 27.13 12.71
CA PRO A 58 -1.78 26.75 11.30
C PRO A 58 -0.48 26.90 10.52
N VAL A 59 0.38 27.87 10.87
CA VAL A 59 1.66 28.08 10.16
C VAL A 59 2.62 26.94 10.50
N THR A 60 2.72 26.62 11.79
CA THR A 60 3.51 25.47 12.26
C THR A 60 2.97 24.16 11.70
N PHE A 61 1.64 23.94 11.70
CA PHE A 61 1.01 22.77 11.10
C PHE A 61 1.44 22.58 9.63
N LYS A 62 1.36 23.64 8.82
CA LYS A 62 1.77 23.58 7.40
C LYS A 62 3.23 23.24 7.23
N TYR A 63 4.11 23.85 8.00
CA TYR A 63 5.55 23.56 7.95
C TYR A 63 5.81 22.07 8.21
N ILE A 64 5.17 21.53 9.24
CA ILE A 64 5.31 20.16 9.70
C ILE A 64 4.82 19.15 8.66
N PHE A 65 3.55 19.24 8.28
CA PHE A 65 2.94 18.26 7.39
C PHE A 65 3.33 18.48 5.93
N GLY A 66 3.64 19.71 5.52
CA GLY A 66 4.15 20.01 4.19
C GLY A 66 5.52 19.36 3.93
N GLU A 67 6.44 19.44 4.89
CA GLU A 67 7.73 18.74 4.78
C GLU A 67 7.57 17.22 4.86
N ALA A 68 6.61 16.74 5.66
CA ALA A 68 6.31 15.31 5.75
C ALA A 68 5.82 14.72 4.41
N LEU A 69 4.94 15.43 3.68
CA LEU A 69 4.41 14.98 2.39
C LEU A 69 5.46 15.00 1.27
N LYS A 70 6.38 15.98 1.28
CA LYS A 70 7.46 16.11 0.27
C LYS A 70 8.61 15.13 0.47
N SER A 71 8.70 14.49 1.64
CA SER A 71 9.82 13.63 2.01
C SER A 71 9.68 12.23 1.41
N ASP A 72 10.71 11.78 0.69
CA ASP A 72 10.85 10.35 0.29
C ASP A 72 11.15 9.42 1.49
N LYS A 73 11.46 9.99 2.66
CA LYS A 73 11.65 9.26 3.91
C LYS A 73 10.32 9.13 4.65
N LYS A 74 10.10 7.97 5.27
CA LYS A 74 8.92 7.71 6.11
C LYS A 74 8.87 8.72 7.27
N THR A 75 7.75 9.42 7.36
CA THR A 75 7.44 10.26 8.51
C THR A 75 6.55 9.48 9.46
N PHE A 76 6.83 9.58 10.76
CA PHE A 76 6.02 8.98 11.81
C PHE A 76 5.37 10.09 12.63
N VAL A 77 4.05 10.01 12.79
CA VAL A 77 3.26 10.86 13.66
C VAL A 77 2.77 10.00 14.83
N TYR A 78 3.31 10.26 16.02
CA TYR A 78 2.90 9.58 17.24
C TYR A 78 1.96 10.51 18.00
N CYS A 79 0.69 10.12 18.13
CA CYS A 79 -0.28 10.93 18.88
C CYS A 79 -1.29 10.08 19.64
N ASP A 80 -2.27 10.66 20.33
CA ASP A 80 -3.37 9.89 20.94
C ASP A 80 -4.54 9.57 20.02
N ASN A 81 -5.48 8.79 20.55
CA ASN A 81 -6.67 8.31 19.84
C ASN A 81 -7.52 9.45 19.34
N GLU A 82 -7.70 10.45 20.20
CA GLU A 82 -8.47 11.63 19.87
C GLU A 82 -7.79 12.42 18.76
N THR A 83 -6.50 12.68 18.90
CA THR A 83 -5.68 13.42 17.94
C THR A 83 -5.61 12.70 16.60
N TYR A 84 -5.43 11.38 16.59
CA TYR A 84 -5.49 10.58 15.37
C TYR A 84 -6.83 10.78 14.67
N LEU A 85 -7.93 10.59 15.39
CA LEU A 85 -9.27 10.66 14.82
C LEU A 85 -9.59 12.06 14.31
N ARG A 86 -9.12 13.12 14.99
CA ARG A 86 -9.20 14.50 14.53
C ARG A 86 -8.38 14.72 13.25
N LEU A 87 -7.13 14.26 13.19
CA LEU A 87 -6.28 14.34 11.99
C LEU A 87 -6.89 13.60 10.80
N TYR A 88 -7.39 12.39 11.03
CA TYR A 88 -8.04 11.58 10.00
C TYR A 88 -9.37 12.21 9.55
N GLY A 89 -10.16 12.73 10.48
CA GLY A 89 -11.38 13.49 10.18
C GLY A 89 -11.09 14.73 9.33
N MET A 90 -10.01 15.46 9.64
CA MET A 90 -9.56 16.60 8.83
C MET A 90 -9.14 16.17 7.42
N LEU A 91 -8.43 15.05 7.29
CA LEU A 91 -8.06 14.49 5.99
C LEU A 91 -9.31 14.12 5.17
N VAL A 92 -10.30 13.46 5.78
CA VAL A 92 -11.56 13.11 5.10
C VAL A 92 -12.27 14.37 4.62
N LYS A 93 -12.46 15.37 5.49
CA LYS A 93 -13.09 16.65 5.11
C LYS A 93 -12.27 17.45 4.09
N CYS A 94 -10.96 17.24 4.04
CA CYS A 94 -10.10 17.84 3.02
C CYS A 94 -10.29 17.16 1.65
N VAL A 95 -10.31 15.83 1.62
CA VAL A 95 -10.47 15.06 0.37
C VAL A 95 -11.91 15.17 -0.13
N PHE A 96 -12.89 15.25 0.78
CA PHE A 96 -14.32 15.38 0.53
C PHE A 96 -14.89 16.63 1.23
N PRO A 97 -14.76 17.83 0.62
CA PRO A 97 -15.20 19.09 1.24
C PRO A 97 -16.68 19.12 1.62
N ASN A 98 -17.51 18.37 0.91
CA ASN A 98 -18.96 18.30 1.10
C ASN A 98 -19.42 16.93 1.58
N VAL A 99 -18.55 16.19 2.27
CA VAL A 99 -18.91 14.90 2.87
C VAL A 99 -20.11 15.02 3.79
N ASP A 100 -21.12 14.18 3.57
CA ASP A 100 -22.25 14.03 4.49
C ASP A 100 -21.88 13.12 5.69
N LEU A 101 -22.70 13.15 6.73
CA LEU A 101 -22.45 12.39 7.96
C LEU A 101 -22.43 10.87 7.73
N GLU A 102 -23.28 10.34 6.86
CA GLU A 102 -23.36 8.90 6.59
C GLU A 102 -22.12 8.41 5.85
N THR A 103 -21.68 9.14 4.83
CA THR A 103 -20.43 8.88 4.10
C THR A 103 -19.23 8.99 5.04
N PHE A 104 -19.18 10.02 5.90
CA PHE A 104 -18.13 10.19 6.90
C PHE A 104 -18.09 9.01 7.89
N ARG A 105 -19.25 8.58 8.41
CA ARG A 105 -19.39 7.40 9.30
C ARG A 105 -18.85 6.13 8.65
N TRP A 106 -19.16 5.89 7.39
CA TRP A 106 -18.66 4.73 6.65
C TRP A 106 -17.15 4.74 6.49
N ILE A 107 -16.56 5.89 6.12
CA ILE A 107 -15.10 6.02 6.00
C ILE A 107 -14.42 5.72 7.35
N LEU A 108 -14.94 6.28 8.46
CA LEU A 108 -14.41 5.98 9.80
C LEU A 108 -14.64 4.52 10.20
N LEU A 109 -15.72 3.88 9.77
CA LEU A 109 -15.98 2.47 10.01
C LEU A 109 -14.97 1.56 9.27
N CYS A 110 -14.66 1.86 8.00
CA CYS A 110 -13.62 1.16 7.25
C CYS A 110 -12.28 1.23 8.01
N LYS A 111 -11.94 2.42 8.52
CA LYS A 111 -10.72 2.62 9.29
C LYS A 111 -10.75 1.91 10.65
N LYS A 112 -11.91 1.89 11.32
CA LYS A 112 -12.13 1.15 12.57
C LYS A 112 -11.85 -0.34 12.41
N ALA A 113 -12.27 -0.95 11.30
CA ALA A 113 -11.99 -2.35 11.02
C ALA A 113 -10.48 -2.63 10.93
N THR A 114 -9.72 -1.71 10.33
CA THR A 114 -8.25 -1.78 10.26
C THR A 114 -7.61 -1.73 11.65
N PHE A 115 -8.11 -0.88 12.55
CA PHE A 115 -7.62 -0.85 13.95
C PHE A 115 -7.87 -2.17 14.66
N ASN A 116 -9.09 -2.72 14.56
CA ASN A 116 -9.46 -3.96 15.25
C ASN A 116 -8.68 -5.20 14.75
N THR A 117 -8.25 -5.21 13.48
CA THR A 117 -7.59 -6.36 12.85
C THR A 117 -6.06 -6.33 12.93
N THR A 118 -5.44 -5.15 13.00
CA THR A 118 -3.97 -5.02 13.16
C THR A 118 -3.48 -5.49 14.54
N LEU A 119 -4.41 -5.76 15.47
CA LEU A 119 -4.16 -6.08 16.88
C LEU A 119 -4.12 -7.57 17.22
N THR A 120 -4.40 -8.48 16.29
CA THR A 120 -4.64 -9.89 16.62
C THR A 120 -3.53 -10.86 16.19
N LYS A 121 -2.33 -10.40 15.78
CA LYS A 121 -1.22 -11.31 15.39
C LYS A 121 0.19 -10.80 15.77
N TYR A 122 0.72 -11.24 16.91
CA TYR A 122 1.76 -12.29 17.07
C TYR A 122 2.32 -12.26 18.52
N GLY A 123 2.03 -13.31 19.30
CA GLY A 123 2.87 -13.73 20.44
C GLY A 123 2.88 -12.91 21.73
N VAL A 124 2.19 -11.78 21.82
CA VAL A 124 2.11 -10.97 23.05
C VAL A 124 0.67 -10.93 23.54
N THR A 125 0.39 -11.62 24.65
CA THR A 125 -0.93 -11.76 25.27
C THR A 125 -1.49 -10.46 25.87
N ASP A 126 -0.75 -9.34 25.82
CA ASP A 126 -1.10 -8.11 26.55
C ASP A 126 -0.83 -6.79 25.79
N ASN A 127 -0.89 -6.78 24.45
CA ASN A 127 -0.85 -5.52 23.70
C ASN A 127 -2.23 -4.85 23.62
N ASN A 128 -2.71 -4.37 24.77
CA ASN A 128 -3.90 -3.51 24.93
C ASN A 128 -3.70 -2.06 24.39
N ALA A 129 -2.69 -1.81 23.56
CA ALA A 129 -2.34 -0.44 23.13
C ALA A 129 -3.45 0.26 22.32
N PHE A 130 -4.38 -0.48 21.72
CA PHE A 130 -5.52 0.08 20.96
C PHE A 130 -6.89 -0.45 21.42
N THR A 131 -6.97 -1.25 22.48
CA THR A 131 -8.27 -1.65 23.05
C THR A 131 -8.98 -0.49 23.78
N GLY A 132 -8.32 0.68 23.88
CA GLY A 132 -8.87 1.89 24.48
C GLY A 132 -9.66 2.81 23.54
N VAL A 133 -9.78 2.53 22.23
CA VAL A 133 -10.55 3.39 21.32
C VAL A 133 -11.98 2.89 21.17
N ASP A 134 -12.89 3.45 21.95
CA ASP A 134 -14.31 3.27 21.67
C ASP A 134 -14.75 4.21 20.54
N ILE A 135 -14.40 3.86 19.29
CA ILE A 135 -14.91 4.54 18.10
C ILE A 135 -16.39 4.15 17.94
N ASN A 136 -17.29 4.87 18.59
CA ASN A 136 -18.73 4.68 18.50
C ASN A 136 -19.41 5.84 17.75
N THR A 137 -20.72 5.71 17.49
CA THR A 137 -21.48 6.72 16.76
C THR A 137 -21.37 8.12 17.36
N LYS A 138 -21.38 8.25 18.70
CA LYS A 138 -21.27 9.57 19.36
C LYS A 138 -19.93 10.24 19.10
N VAL A 139 -18.84 9.47 19.13
CA VAL A 139 -17.49 9.98 18.82
C VAL A 139 -17.42 10.43 17.36
N ILE A 140 -17.95 9.63 16.43
CA ILE A 140 -17.96 9.97 15.00
C ILE A 140 -18.78 11.23 14.73
N ASP A 141 -19.97 11.33 15.31
CA ASP A 141 -20.85 12.50 15.13
C ASP A 141 -20.19 13.78 15.66
N SER A 142 -19.58 13.69 16.85
CA SER A 142 -18.79 14.80 17.42
C SER A 142 -17.64 15.22 16.50
N LEU A 143 -16.88 14.27 15.96
CA LEU A 143 -15.79 14.55 15.00
C LEU A 143 -16.28 15.20 13.70
N PHE A 144 -17.48 14.80 13.23
CA PHE A 144 -18.08 15.39 12.04
C PHE A 144 -18.50 16.85 12.27
N GLU A 145 -19.08 17.16 13.43
CA GLU A 145 -19.46 18.54 13.80
C GLU A 145 -18.26 19.41 14.16
N TYR A 146 -17.17 18.79 14.64
CA TYR A 146 -15.98 19.49 15.08
C TYR A 146 -15.30 20.27 13.94
N LYS A 147 -15.05 21.56 14.20
CA LYS A 147 -14.33 22.46 13.29
C LYS A 147 -12.94 22.70 13.83
N ASP A 148 -11.99 21.92 13.33
CA ASP A 148 -10.59 22.06 13.72
C ASP A 148 -9.98 23.35 13.13
N MET A 149 -9.26 24.11 13.94
CA MET A 149 -8.59 25.34 13.49
C MET A 149 -7.54 25.09 12.41
N ASN A 150 -7.00 23.86 12.34
CA ASN A 150 -5.99 23.45 11.37
C ASN A 150 -6.59 22.88 10.08
N GLN A 151 -7.92 22.83 9.92
CA GLN A 151 -8.56 22.28 8.72
C GLN A 151 -8.10 22.99 7.43
N ALA A 152 -8.06 24.32 7.43
CA ALA A 152 -7.60 25.10 6.27
C ALA A 152 -6.09 24.89 6.00
N ALA A 153 -5.30 24.63 7.04
CA ALA A 153 -3.90 24.27 6.90
C ALA A 153 -3.74 22.91 6.24
N MET A 154 -4.50 21.91 6.68
CA MET A 154 -4.54 20.57 6.09
C MET A 154 -4.92 20.62 4.61
N THR A 155 -5.99 21.35 4.26
CA THR A 155 -6.40 21.53 2.86
C THR A 155 -5.29 22.12 2.00
N SER A 156 -4.62 23.16 2.49
CA SER A 156 -3.48 23.77 1.81
C SER A 156 -2.29 22.81 1.64
N VAL A 157 -2.05 21.93 2.60
CA VAL A 157 -0.94 20.96 2.56
C VAL A 157 -1.25 19.85 1.54
N VAL A 158 -2.44 19.26 1.61
CA VAL A 158 -2.86 18.19 0.68
C VAL A 158 -2.96 18.71 -0.76
N ALA A 159 -3.48 19.93 -0.96
CA ALA A 159 -3.55 20.56 -2.27
C ALA A 159 -2.18 20.85 -2.89
N SER A 160 -1.12 20.96 -2.07
CA SER A 160 0.23 21.27 -2.57
C SER A 160 0.95 20.07 -3.19
N ASP A 161 0.60 18.85 -2.76
CA ASP A 161 1.11 17.60 -3.35
C ASP A 161 0.06 16.49 -3.21
N PRO A 162 -0.97 16.48 -4.07
CA PRO A 162 -2.02 15.47 -4.01
C PRO A 162 -1.53 14.05 -4.31
N GLU A 163 -0.34 13.90 -4.89
CA GLU A 163 0.26 12.62 -5.27
C GLU A 163 0.94 11.90 -4.11
N SER A 164 1.21 12.63 -3.03
CA SER A 164 1.71 12.10 -1.76
C SER A 164 0.68 11.25 -1.00
N LEU A 165 -0.61 11.39 -1.34
CA LEU A 165 -1.71 10.64 -0.73
C LEU A 165 -1.60 9.12 -1.00
N SER A 166 -2.18 8.32 -0.11
CA SER A 166 -2.33 6.89 -0.31
C SER A 166 -3.13 6.54 -1.56
N LEU A 167 -3.06 5.26 -1.92
CA LEU A 167 -3.74 4.76 -3.10
C LEU A 167 -5.27 4.95 -3.00
N GLU A 168 -5.87 4.70 -1.84
CA GLU A 168 -7.30 4.83 -1.61
C GLU A 168 -7.78 6.28 -1.78
N TRP A 169 -7.05 7.27 -1.26
CA TRP A 169 -7.44 8.66 -1.43
C TRP A 169 -7.21 9.17 -2.84
N ARG A 170 -6.14 8.72 -3.52
CA ARG A 170 -5.94 9.04 -4.94
C ARG A 170 -7.03 8.42 -5.81
N VAL A 171 -7.47 7.19 -5.51
CA VAL A 171 -8.62 6.56 -6.18
C VAL A 171 -9.92 7.30 -5.88
N ALA A 172 -10.14 7.75 -4.64
CA ALA A 172 -11.27 8.61 -4.29
C ALA A 172 -11.28 9.88 -5.14
N ARG A 173 -10.13 10.57 -5.29
CA ARG A 173 -9.96 11.74 -6.16
C ARG A 173 -10.21 11.43 -7.63
N LEU A 174 -9.74 10.28 -8.15
CA LEU A 174 -10.05 9.85 -9.50
C LEU A 174 -11.57 9.74 -9.73
N ILE A 175 -12.28 9.06 -8.83
CA ILE A 175 -13.75 8.91 -8.91
C ILE A 175 -14.45 10.27 -8.83
N ALA A 176 -13.93 11.15 -7.98
CA ALA A 176 -14.46 12.49 -7.72
C ALA A 176 -14.38 13.45 -8.90
N THR A 177 -13.15 13.62 -9.40
CA THR A 177 -12.77 14.75 -10.23
C THR A 177 -12.26 14.31 -11.60
N GLY A 178 -12.15 12.99 -11.84
CA GLY A 178 -11.50 12.46 -13.03
C GLY A 178 -9.99 12.70 -13.07
N ASP A 179 -9.37 13.10 -11.95
CA ASP A 179 -7.92 13.37 -11.92
C ASP A 179 -7.14 12.06 -11.75
N VAL A 180 -6.37 11.71 -12.78
CA VAL A 180 -5.59 10.47 -12.84
C VAL A 180 -4.23 10.61 -12.14
N GLY A 181 -3.63 11.80 -12.15
CA GLY A 181 -2.36 12.06 -11.47
C GLY A 181 -1.27 11.03 -11.77
N THR A 182 -0.60 10.52 -10.72
CA THR A 182 0.43 9.46 -10.83
C THR A 182 -0.08 8.06 -10.48
N LEU A 183 -1.41 7.89 -10.45
CA LEU A 183 -2.04 6.57 -10.26
C LEU A 183 -1.53 5.53 -11.26
N PRO A 184 -1.45 5.80 -12.58
CA PRO A 184 -0.98 4.83 -13.57
C PRO A 184 0.38 4.25 -13.21
N LYS A 185 1.34 5.12 -12.92
CA LYS A 185 2.69 4.72 -12.50
C LYS A 185 2.68 3.85 -11.24
N THR A 186 1.82 4.17 -10.27
CA THR A 186 1.68 3.38 -9.04
C THR A 186 1.10 1.99 -9.33
N LEU A 187 0.03 1.93 -10.13
CA LEU A 187 -0.70 0.70 -10.47
C LEU A 187 0.15 -0.23 -11.35
N LEU A 188 0.82 0.31 -12.38
CA LEU A 188 1.76 -0.44 -13.22
C LEU A 188 2.92 -1.02 -12.39
N ASN A 189 3.42 -0.27 -11.40
CA ASN A 189 4.45 -0.76 -10.50
C ASN A 189 3.93 -1.88 -9.56
N ILE A 190 2.65 -1.85 -9.17
CA ILE A 190 2.00 -2.96 -8.43
C ILE A 190 1.89 -4.19 -9.35
N LEU A 191 1.39 -4.02 -10.58
CA LEU A 191 1.29 -5.10 -11.58
C LEU A 191 2.64 -5.77 -11.85
N ARG A 192 3.70 -4.96 -12.02
CA ARG A 192 5.08 -5.47 -12.16
C ARG A 192 5.49 -6.34 -10.98
N ARG A 193 5.22 -5.89 -9.75
CA ARG A 193 5.57 -6.67 -8.54
C ARG A 193 4.73 -7.93 -8.40
N ILE A 194 3.47 -7.93 -8.82
CA ILE A 194 2.64 -9.13 -8.86
C ILE A 194 3.24 -10.15 -9.84
N ALA A 195 3.61 -9.71 -11.05
CA ALA A 195 4.23 -10.59 -12.03
C ALA A 195 5.54 -11.20 -11.50
N LEU A 196 6.42 -10.38 -10.90
CA LEU A 196 7.65 -10.87 -10.27
C LEU A 196 7.39 -11.82 -9.10
N ALA A 197 6.33 -11.60 -8.31
CA ALA A 197 5.94 -12.50 -7.22
C ALA A 197 5.44 -13.85 -7.77
N ASN A 198 4.59 -13.82 -8.80
CA ASN A 198 4.09 -15.04 -9.43
C ASN A 198 5.23 -15.88 -10.04
N THR A 199 6.35 -15.26 -10.46
CA THR A 199 7.52 -16.03 -10.92
C THR A 199 8.12 -16.92 -9.83
N HIS A 200 8.09 -16.49 -8.56
CA HIS A 200 8.52 -17.36 -7.47
C HIS A 200 7.61 -18.58 -7.31
N ASP A 201 6.30 -18.40 -7.43
CA ASP A 201 5.33 -19.51 -7.40
C ASP A 201 5.61 -20.49 -8.55
N VAL A 202 5.93 -19.97 -9.75
CA VAL A 202 6.27 -20.80 -10.91
C VAL A 202 7.55 -21.59 -10.69
N LEU A 203 8.62 -20.94 -10.23
CA LEU A 203 9.91 -21.58 -10.04
C LEU A 203 9.84 -22.68 -8.98
N ASP A 204 9.02 -22.51 -7.94
CA ASP A 204 8.80 -23.56 -6.93
C ASP A 204 8.12 -24.80 -7.52
N VAL A 205 7.03 -24.61 -8.27
CA VAL A 205 6.27 -25.74 -8.83
C VAL A 205 7.04 -26.39 -9.99
N TRP A 206 7.63 -25.57 -10.86
CA TRP A 206 8.47 -26.04 -11.96
C TRP A 206 9.72 -26.77 -11.46
N GLY A 207 10.37 -26.24 -10.41
CA GLY A 207 11.52 -26.87 -9.78
C GLY A 207 11.20 -28.27 -9.24
N ARG A 208 9.96 -28.53 -8.80
CA ARG A 208 9.50 -29.89 -8.46
C ARG A 208 9.32 -30.76 -9.69
N MET A 209 8.62 -30.25 -10.72
CA MET A 209 8.32 -31.00 -11.94
C MET A 209 9.54 -31.39 -12.77
N ILE A 210 10.56 -30.51 -12.83
CA ILE A 210 11.75 -30.74 -13.64
C ILE A 210 12.66 -31.86 -13.11
N THR A 211 12.40 -32.33 -11.89
CA THR A 211 13.08 -33.53 -11.35
C THR A 211 12.53 -34.84 -11.91
N ASP A 212 11.39 -34.81 -12.59
CA ASP A 212 10.81 -35.96 -13.31
C ASP A 212 11.33 -36.00 -14.76
N PRO A 213 12.01 -37.08 -15.19
CA PRO A 213 12.47 -37.26 -16.56
C PRO A 213 11.38 -37.12 -17.64
N ALA A 214 10.10 -37.34 -17.31
CA ALA A 214 9.00 -37.14 -18.25
C ALA A 214 8.84 -35.69 -18.72
N ASN A 215 9.37 -34.71 -17.97
CA ASN A 215 9.29 -33.28 -18.29
C ASN A 215 10.54 -32.74 -19.01
N TRP A 216 11.59 -33.55 -19.18
CA TRP A 216 12.88 -33.10 -19.70
C TRP A 216 12.82 -32.68 -21.17
N ASP A 217 12.01 -33.36 -21.99
CA ASP A 217 11.79 -32.99 -23.38
C ASP A 217 11.13 -31.61 -23.49
N TYR A 218 10.14 -31.32 -22.63
CA TYR A 218 9.48 -30.01 -22.59
C TYR A 218 10.45 -28.90 -22.15
N ALA A 219 11.31 -29.21 -21.20
CA ALA A 219 12.32 -28.28 -20.69
C ALA A 219 13.55 -28.12 -21.58
N GLY A 220 13.74 -29.04 -22.53
CA GLY A 220 14.95 -29.15 -23.34
C GLY A 220 16.20 -29.56 -22.55
N CYS A 221 16.09 -30.31 -21.46
CA CYS A 221 17.23 -30.66 -20.61
C CYS A 221 17.46 -32.18 -20.51
N ASP A 222 18.53 -32.55 -19.81
CA ASP A 222 18.77 -33.91 -19.34
C ASP A 222 19.42 -33.88 -17.94
N MET A 223 19.58 -35.05 -17.33
CA MET A 223 20.20 -35.17 -15.99
C MET A 223 21.55 -34.48 -15.90
N GLN A 224 22.41 -34.67 -16.90
CA GLN A 224 23.78 -34.17 -16.88
C GLN A 224 23.78 -32.64 -16.98
N THR A 225 22.96 -32.10 -17.88
CA THR A 225 22.78 -30.65 -18.08
C THR A 225 22.23 -29.98 -16.81
N LEU A 226 21.27 -30.61 -16.13
CA LEU A 226 20.73 -30.09 -14.87
C LEU A 226 21.75 -30.10 -13.72
N LEU A 227 22.60 -31.15 -13.65
CA LEU A 227 23.65 -31.27 -12.63
C LEU A 227 24.83 -30.34 -12.88
N ASP A 228 25.20 -30.14 -14.14
CA ASP A 228 26.34 -29.29 -14.53
C ASP A 228 26.00 -27.80 -14.57
N ALA A 229 24.71 -27.46 -14.68
CA ALA A 229 24.26 -26.07 -14.68
C ALA A 229 24.44 -25.42 -13.29
N PRO A 230 24.73 -24.10 -13.23
CA PRO A 230 24.86 -23.39 -11.95
C PRO A 230 23.59 -23.43 -11.08
N THR A 231 22.43 -23.58 -11.73
CA THR A 231 21.14 -23.81 -11.09
C THR A 231 20.31 -24.73 -11.97
N VAL A 232 19.38 -25.49 -11.38
CA VAL A 232 18.50 -26.41 -12.12
C VAL A 232 17.68 -25.69 -13.20
N PHE A 233 17.28 -24.43 -12.95
CA PHE A 233 16.57 -23.62 -13.95
C PHE A 233 17.45 -23.29 -15.14
N GLN A 234 18.71 -22.91 -14.91
CA GLN A 234 19.63 -22.60 -16.02
C GLN A 234 19.98 -23.81 -16.90
N GLY A 235 19.72 -25.03 -16.45
CA GLY A 235 19.83 -26.24 -17.27
C GLY A 235 18.62 -26.48 -18.21
N ALA A 236 17.51 -25.77 -18.02
CA ALA A 236 16.26 -25.97 -18.77
C ALA A 236 16.16 -25.08 -20.03
N VAL A 237 16.92 -25.34 -21.09
CA VAL A 237 17.11 -24.42 -22.22
C VAL A 237 15.87 -24.04 -23.06
N GLY A 238 14.69 -24.61 -22.79
CA GLY A 238 13.42 -24.19 -23.39
C GLY A 238 12.90 -22.81 -22.95
N PHE A 239 13.54 -22.20 -21.94
CA PHE A 239 13.03 -21.00 -21.28
C PHE A 239 14.08 -19.88 -21.24
N ASN A 240 13.72 -18.72 -21.77
CA ASN A 240 14.60 -17.55 -21.90
C ASN A 240 14.46 -16.56 -20.74
N PHE A 241 13.26 -16.45 -20.16
CA PHE A 241 12.94 -15.41 -19.17
C PHE A 241 12.87 -15.95 -17.75
N THR A 242 12.25 -17.11 -17.54
CA THR A 242 12.12 -17.79 -16.23
C THR A 242 13.44 -18.38 -15.76
N ASN A 243 14.34 -18.74 -16.68
CA ASN A 243 15.72 -19.17 -16.39
C ASN A 243 16.67 -18.02 -16.09
N ASN A 244 16.24 -17.08 -15.26
CA ASN A 244 17.04 -15.90 -14.93
C ASN A 244 17.52 -15.95 -13.48
N PRO A 245 18.83 -15.90 -13.22
CA PRO A 245 19.37 -15.92 -11.85
C PRO A 245 18.95 -14.71 -11.01
N VAL A 246 18.37 -13.66 -11.61
CA VAL A 246 17.83 -12.51 -10.88
C VAL A 246 16.76 -12.91 -9.85
N PHE A 247 15.98 -13.97 -10.11
CA PHE A 247 14.92 -14.41 -9.21
C PHE A 247 15.44 -15.04 -7.91
N LEU A 248 16.70 -15.46 -7.90
CA LEU A 248 17.37 -16.07 -6.75
C LEU A 248 18.10 -15.02 -5.88
N LYS A 249 18.08 -13.74 -6.28
CA LYS A 249 18.76 -12.66 -5.56
C LYS A 249 17.77 -11.91 -4.65
N PRO A 250 18.21 -11.48 -3.45
CA PRO A 250 17.43 -10.55 -2.63
C PRO A 250 17.12 -9.26 -3.39
N GLY A 251 15.98 -8.63 -3.07
CA GLY A 251 15.59 -7.35 -3.66
C GLY A 251 14.81 -7.43 -4.98
N LEU A 252 14.27 -8.60 -5.34
CA LEU A 252 13.53 -8.79 -6.61
C LEU A 252 12.51 -7.69 -6.93
N PHE A 253 11.70 -7.24 -5.95
CA PHE A 253 10.67 -6.21 -6.17
C PHE A 253 11.22 -4.79 -6.43
N GLU A 254 12.53 -4.61 -6.33
CA GLU A 254 13.26 -3.36 -6.64
C GLU A 254 13.75 -3.35 -8.08
N LEU A 255 13.77 -4.53 -8.73
CA LEU A 255 14.03 -4.65 -10.15
C LEU A 255 12.98 -3.85 -10.94
N ARG A 256 13.49 -3.10 -11.94
CA ARG A 256 12.70 -2.35 -12.91
C ARG A 256 12.99 -2.89 -14.31
N PRO A 257 12.56 -4.13 -14.62
CA PRO A 257 12.69 -4.67 -15.96
C PRO A 257 11.93 -3.80 -16.98
N SER A 258 12.35 -3.85 -18.24
CA SER A 258 11.62 -3.23 -19.34
C SER A 258 10.29 -3.96 -19.58
N ASP A 259 9.33 -3.27 -20.21
CA ASP A 259 8.03 -3.86 -20.53
C ASP A 259 8.17 -5.08 -21.44
N ALA A 260 9.05 -5.02 -22.44
CA ALA A 260 9.34 -6.16 -23.31
C ALA A 260 9.82 -7.40 -22.54
N TRP A 261 10.66 -7.20 -21.53
CA TRP A 261 11.13 -8.29 -20.68
C TRP A 261 10.00 -8.84 -19.79
N MET A 262 9.17 -7.96 -19.23
CA MET A 262 7.99 -8.37 -18.45
C MET A 262 6.98 -9.15 -19.27
N PHE A 263 6.75 -8.75 -20.52
CA PHE A 263 5.86 -9.44 -21.43
C PHE A 263 6.39 -10.82 -21.78
N GLY A 264 7.65 -10.92 -22.17
CA GLY A 264 8.29 -12.20 -22.47
C GLY A 264 8.28 -13.14 -21.26
N LEU A 265 8.56 -12.62 -20.05
CA LEU A 265 8.44 -13.39 -18.82
C LEU A 265 7.02 -13.94 -18.62
N LEU A 266 6.00 -13.10 -18.69
CA LEU A 266 4.61 -13.53 -18.48
C LEU A 266 4.14 -14.52 -19.56
N GLU A 267 4.52 -14.30 -20.82
CA GLU A 267 4.20 -15.18 -21.95
C GLU A 267 4.83 -16.56 -21.83
N GLU A 268 6.02 -16.65 -21.27
CA GLU A 268 6.70 -17.93 -21.00
C GLU A 268 6.17 -18.61 -19.74
N MET A 269 5.89 -17.82 -18.70
CA MET A 269 5.46 -18.28 -17.39
C MET A 269 4.04 -18.86 -17.38
N ILE A 270 3.12 -18.31 -18.18
CA ILE A 270 1.72 -18.75 -18.24
C ILE A 270 1.62 -20.22 -18.74
N PRO A 271 2.19 -20.61 -19.89
CA PRO A 271 2.20 -22.01 -20.33
C PRO A 271 2.89 -22.94 -19.33
N LEU A 272 3.97 -22.48 -18.68
CA LEU A 272 4.65 -23.26 -17.64
C LEU A 272 3.72 -23.61 -16.49
N LEU A 273 2.99 -22.62 -15.98
CA LEU A 273 2.03 -22.81 -14.91
C LEU A 273 0.88 -23.72 -15.32
N GLU A 274 0.42 -23.63 -16.57
CA GLU A 274 -0.62 -24.51 -17.09
C GLU A 274 -0.13 -25.95 -17.21
N HIS A 275 1.11 -26.16 -17.68
CA HIS A 275 1.76 -27.47 -17.72
C HIS A 275 1.95 -28.07 -16.32
N CYS A 276 2.17 -27.23 -15.32
CA CYS A 276 2.35 -27.63 -13.93
C CYS A 276 1.03 -27.73 -13.13
N ASP A 277 -0.14 -27.69 -13.79
CA ASP A 277 -1.47 -27.72 -13.17
C ASP A 277 -1.77 -26.55 -12.19
N GLU A 278 -1.07 -25.41 -12.34
CA GLU A 278 -1.21 -24.19 -11.53
C GLU A 278 -2.13 -23.14 -12.19
N GLY A 279 -3.31 -23.59 -12.62
CA GLY A 279 -4.31 -22.78 -13.35
C GLY A 279 -4.68 -21.44 -12.69
N PRO A 280 -4.86 -21.34 -11.35
CA PRO A 280 -5.17 -20.07 -10.70
C PRO A 280 -4.06 -19.01 -10.85
N THR A 281 -2.79 -19.41 -10.73
CA THR A 281 -1.63 -18.52 -10.88
C THR A 281 -1.42 -18.16 -12.35
N ALA A 282 -1.65 -19.10 -13.28
CA ALA A 282 -1.68 -18.82 -14.72
C ALA A 282 -2.75 -17.78 -15.07
N GLY A 283 -3.96 -17.94 -14.54
CA GLY A 283 -5.08 -17.02 -14.74
C GLY A 283 -4.79 -15.60 -14.22
N ARG A 284 -4.15 -15.49 -13.05
CA ARG A 284 -3.70 -14.19 -12.50
C ARG A 284 -2.64 -13.54 -13.39
N SER A 285 -1.66 -14.31 -13.84
CA SER A 285 -0.56 -13.84 -14.67
C SER A 285 -1.05 -13.37 -16.05
N ARG A 286 -2.05 -14.06 -16.60
CA ARG A 286 -2.74 -13.64 -17.83
C ARG A 286 -3.45 -12.30 -17.65
N LEU A 287 -4.14 -12.09 -16.52
CA LEU A 287 -4.77 -10.80 -16.24
C LEU A 287 -3.74 -9.68 -16.09
N VAL A 288 -2.59 -9.95 -15.45
CA VAL A 288 -1.50 -8.98 -15.36
C VAL A 288 -0.95 -8.65 -16.74
N LEU A 289 -0.72 -9.65 -17.59
CA LEU A 289 -0.27 -9.45 -18.97
C LEU A 289 -1.27 -8.62 -19.77
N GLU A 290 -2.56 -8.93 -19.65
CA GLU A 290 -3.65 -8.18 -20.28
C GLU A 290 -3.68 -6.72 -19.83
N LEU A 291 -3.61 -6.45 -18.52
CA LEU A 291 -3.60 -5.08 -18.00
C LEU A 291 -2.36 -4.30 -18.45
N LEU A 292 -1.20 -4.94 -18.53
CA LEU A 292 0.03 -4.28 -18.97
C LEU A 292 0.09 -4.05 -20.50
N LYS A 293 -0.50 -4.94 -21.32
CA LYS A 293 -0.50 -4.82 -22.79
C LYS A 293 -1.70 -4.05 -23.35
N ASN A 294 -2.88 -4.29 -22.77
CA ASN A 294 -4.18 -3.89 -23.31
C ASN A 294 -4.96 -2.94 -22.40
N GLY A 295 -4.50 -2.70 -21.16
CA GLY A 295 -5.04 -1.58 -20.38
C GLY A 295 -4.75 -0.35 -21.21
N GLY A 296 -5.78 0.31 -21.75
CA GLY A 296 -5.68 1.37 -22.76
C GLY A 296 -4.85 2.58 -22.31
N ASP A 297 -5.17 3.78 -22.76
CA ASP A 297 -4.49 4.95 -22.19
C ASP A 297 -4.78 5.00 -20.67
N TRP A 298 -3.80 4.66 -19.83
CA TRP A 298 -3.98 4.70 -18.38
C TRP A 298 -4.12 6.14 -17.89
N GLU A 299 -3.77 7.11 -18.73
CA GLU A 299 -3.98 8.54 -18.48
C GLU A 299 -5.45 8.96 -18.76
N ASP A 300 -6.24 8.13 -19.44
CA ASP A 300 -7.68 8.32 -19.58
C ASP A 300 -8.41 7.96 -18.26
N PRO A 301 -9.21 8.88 -17.67
CA PRO A 301 -9.84 8.65 -16.37
C PRO A 301 -10.76 7.42 -16.31
N ASP A 302 -11.58 7.22 -17.35
CA ASP A 302 -12.55 6.12 -17.39
C ASP A 302 -11.83 4.77 -17.51
N ASN A 303 -10.83 4.71 -18.38
CA ASN A 303 -10.01 3.51 -18.54
C ASN A 303 -9.16 3.23 -17.28
N CYS A 304 -8.59 4.25 -16.65
CA CYS A 304 -7.87 4.12 -15.39
C CYS A 304 -8.78 3.54 -14.29
N LEU A 305 -9.98 4.11 -14.14
CA LEU A 305 -10.97 3.64 -13.16
C LEU A 305 -11.39 2.18 -13.44
N LYS A 306 -11.64 1.83 -14.71
CA LYS A 306 -11.92 0.44 -15.12
C LYS A 306 -10.78 -0.52 -14.75
N ASN A 307 -9.53 -0.10 -14.94
CA ASN A 307 -8.37 -0.91 -14.56
C ASN A 307 -8.25 -1.05 -13.04
N VAL A 308 -8.46 0.03 -12.26
CA VAL A 308 -8.54 -0.02 -10.79
C VAL A 308 -9.63 -1.00 -10.34
N HIS A 309 -10.83 -0.93 -10.94
CA HIS A 309 -11.90 -1.89 -10.68
C HIS A 309 -11.46 -3.32 -10.97
N THR A 310 -10.83 -3.56 -12.11
CA THR A 310 -10.35 -4.90 -12.50
C THR A 310 -9.33 -5.44 -11.50
N MET A 311 -8.40 -4.59 -11.04
CA MET A 311 -7.38 -4.98 -10.06
C MET A 311 -7.96 -5.30 -8.68
N PHE A 312 -8.91 -4.50 -8.18
CA PHE A 312 -9.30 -4.53 -6.76
C PHE A 312 -10.72 -5.02 -6.45
N ARG A 313 -11.66 -4.96 -7.41
CA ARG A 313 -13.08 -5.36 -7.22
C ARG A 313 -13.61 -6.31 -8.30
N GLY A 314 -12.87 -6.56 -9.38
CA GLY A 314 -13.30 -7.37 -10.51
C GLY A 314 -13.49 -8.86 -10.17
N PRO A 315 -14.13 -9.64 -11.07
CA PRO A 315 -14.35 -11.08 -10.89
C PRO A 315 -13.05 -11.89 -10.76
N LYS A 316 -11.92 -11.32 -11.18
CA LYS A 316 -10.58 -11.88 -11.06
C LYS A 316 -9.65 -10.93 -10.31
N ARG A 317 -10.00 -10.62 -9.06
CA ARG A 317 -9.19 -9.73 -8.21
C ARG A 317 -7.73 -10.20 -8.14
N LEU A 318 -6.80 -9.25 -8.24
CA LEU A 318 -5.38 -9.54 -8.11
C LEU A 318 -5.00 -9.72 -6.63
N ALA A 319 -4.29 -10.81 -6.34
CA ALA A 319 -3.61 -10.99 -5.06
C ALA A 319 -2.37 -10.08 -5.04
N LEU A 320 -2.30 -9.22 -4.03
CA LEU A 320 -1.20 -8.28 -3.88
C LEU A 320 0.00 -8.97 -3.23
N PRO A 321 1.24 -8.60 -3.60
CA PRO A 321 2.41 -9.09 -2.90
C PRO A 321 2.39 -8.65 -1.44
N ASN A 322 2.98 -9.43 -0.54
CA ASN A 322 3.15 -9.05 0.86
C ASN A 322 3.83 -7.69 1.04
N ARG A 323 4.54 -7.15 0.03
CA ARG A 323 5.11 -5.80 0.03
C ARG A 323 4.08 -4.68 -0.14
N ASP A 324 2.88 -4.97 -0.64
CA ASP A 324 1.85 -3.97 -0.97
C ASP A 324 0.54 -4.15 -0.18
N THR A 325 0.19 -5.36 0.28
CA THR A 325 -1.04 -5.72 1.05
C THR A 325 -1.37 -4.89 2.31
N GLY A 326 -0.48 -4.01 2.74
CA GLY A 326 -0.64 -3.23 3.99
C GLY A 326 -0.11 -1.82 3.83
N LYS A 327 -0.11 -1.31 2.60
CA LYS A 327 0.30 0.07 2.28
C LYS A 327 -0.88 1.02 2.15
N TYR A 328 -2.08 0.49 2.05
CA TYR A 328 -3.32 1.23 1.82
C TYR A 328 -4.46 0.54 2.53
N ASP A 329 -5.48 1.30 2.89
CA ASP A 329 -6.71 0.78 3.47
C ASP A 329 -7.56 0.10 2.39
N GLU A 330 -7.40 -1.22 2.29
CA GLU A 330 -8.12 -2.02 1.31
C GLU A 330 -9.64 -2.01 1.54
N ASN A 331 -10.09 -1.87 2.79
CA ASN A 331 -11.52 -1.80 3.10
C ASN A 331 -12.11 -0.51 2.54
N LEU A 332 -11.41 0.61 2.73
CA LEU A 332 -11.79 1.89 2.16
C LEU A 332 -11.74 1.85 0.63
N LEU A 333 -10.68 1.30 0.03
CA LEU A 333 -10.58 1.16 -1.43
C LEU A 333 -11.75 0.35 -2.01
N ARG A 334 -12.11 -0.78 -1.38
CA ARG A 334 -13.26 -1.60 -1.80
C ARG A 334 -14.59 -0.87 -1.62
N TYR A 335 -14.73 -0.08 -0.57
CA TYR A 335 -15.92 0.73 -0.33
C TYR A 335 -16.07 1.84 -1.38
N LEU A 336 -14.98 2.53 -1.73
CA LEU A 336 -14.96 3.57 -2.76
C LEU A 336 -15.33 3.01 -4.13
N LEU A 337 -14.69 1.91 -4.52
CA LEU A 337 -15.04 1.17 -5.74
C LEU A 337 -16.41 0.50 -5.63
N GLY A 338 -17.00 0.51 -4.43
CA GLY A 338 -18.24 -0.09 -3.95
C GLY A 338 -19.51 0.63 -4.39
N ARG A 339 -19.43 1.95 -4.29
CA ARG A 339 -20.50 2.95 -4.37
C ARG A 339 -20.84 3.30 -5.82
N ASP A 340 -22.03 3.88 -6.00
CA ASP A 340 -22.33 4.59 -7.24
C ASP A 340 -21.45 5.84 -7.32
N ALA A 341 -20.92 6.14 -8.50
CA ALA A 341 -20.00 7.25 -8.70
C ALA A 341 -20.69 8.60 -8.43
N SER A 342 -22.00 8.69 -8.66
CA SER A 342 -22.82 9.88 -8.38
C SER A 342 -22.85 10.26 -6.90
N ASP A 343 -23.01 9.27 -6.01
CA ASP A 343 -23.07 9.49 -4.55
C ASP A 343 -21.77 10.06 -4.02
N LEU A 344 -20.64 9.57 -4.56
CA LEU A 344 -19.33 10.07 -4.21
C LEU A 344 -19.11 11.46 -4.81
N HIS A 345 -19.45 11.68 -6.08
CA HIS A 345 -19.25 12.94 -6.78
C HIS A 345 -19.89 14.15 -6.06
N GLU A 346 -21.09 13.99 -5.50
CA GLU A 346 -21.76 15.04 -4.71
C GLU A 346 -20.95 15.45 -3.46
N CYS A 347 -20.22 14.52 -2.85
CA CYS A 347 -19.35 14.81 -1.70
C CYS A 347 -18.09 15.60 -2.08
N PHE A 348 -17.75 15.67 -3.39
CA PHE A 348 -16.52 16.28 -3.90
C PHE A 348 -16.70 17.65 -4.56
N GLN A 349 -17.90 18.02 -5.01
CA GLN A 349 -18.12 19.34 -5.60
C GLN A 349 -18.00 20.42 -4.52
N GLU A 350 -17.18 21.46 -4.71
CA GLU A 350 -17.27 22.68 -3.89
C GLU A 350 -18.66 23.30 -4.10
N LYS A 351 -19.42 23.53 -3.02
CA LYS A 351 -20.68 24.28 -3.12
C LYS A 351 -20.36 25.70 -3.60
N ALA A 352 -20.91 26.05 -4.76
CA ALA A 352 -20.80 27.35 -5.40
C ALA A 352 -21.27 28.51 -4.50
#